data_AF-A0A369W7U9-F1
#
_entry.id   AF-A0A369W7U9-F1
#
_cell.length_a   1.000
_cell.length_b   1.000
_cell.length_c   1.000
_cell.angle_alpha   90.00
_cell.angle_beta   90.00
_cell.angle_gamma   90.00
#
_symmetry.space_group_name_H-M   'P 1'
#
loop_
_entity.id
_entity.type
_entity.pdbx_description
1 polymer ?
#
loop_
_entity_poly.entity_id
_entity_poly.type
_entity_poly.pdbx_seq_one_letter_code
_entity_poly.pdbx_strand_id
1 'polypeptide(L)'
;MDWITEAKRLFRMEKPEHFTNYRHCEECEEHDQTLIGATLDSIGLEELGNPGWDPICFATNEGKKYYMPALIRLSLETLDNDFYFAQLLFHLEYDGENNDLFLSCSPEQRAFIGSFIEFFVLNHAEALEQNYSDSEALRAYGIWSKTPE
;
A
#
# COMPACT_ATOMS: atom_id res chain seq x y z
N MET A 1 6.91 17.86 -0.18
CA MET A 1 6.68 17.03 1.01
C MET A 1 7.62 15.84 0.91
N ASP A 2 8.26 15.42 1.99
CA ASP A 2 9.01 14.16 2.00
C ASP A 2 8.01 13.03 2.37
N TRP A 3 7.48 12.38 1.34
CA TRP A 3 6.45 11.35 1.48
C TRP A 3 6.92 10.15 2.31
N ILE A 4 8.18 9.74 2.16
CA ILE A 4 8.71 8.56 2.84
C ILE A 4 8.87 8.84 4.33
N THR A 5 9.49 9.98 4.67
CA THR A 5 9.67 10.38 6.07
C THR A 5 8.33 10.57 6.77
N GLU A 6 7.36 11.20 6.10
CA GLU A 6 6.04 11.42 6.68
C GLU A 6 5.23 10.12 6.83
N ALA A 7 5.29 9.21 5.85
CA ALA A 7 4.69 7.89 5.96
C ALA A 7 5.27 7.12 7.17
N LYS A 8 6.60 7.10 7.32
CA LYS A 8 7.27 6.47 8.49
C LYS A 8 6.81 7.07 9.81
N ARG A 9 6.52 8.37 9.85
CA ARG A 9 6.01 9.05 11.06
C ARG A 9 4.57 8.68 11.37
N LEU A 10 3.68 8.72 10.37
CA LEU A 10 2.23 8.49 10.54
C LEU A 10 1.86 7.02 10.74
N PHE A 11 2.61 6.11 10.12
CA PHE A 11 2.41 4.65 10.23
C PHE A 11 3.40 4.00 11.19
N ARG A 12 4.03 4.78 12.08
CA ARG A 12 4.94 4.25 13.08
C ARG A 12 4.21 3.29 14.00
N MET A 13 4.60 2.02 13.96
CA MET A 13 4.11 0.98 14.86
C MET A 13 5.18 -0.09 15.08
N GLU A 14 4.96 -0.94 16.08
CA GLU A 14 5.80 -2.12 16.29
C GLU A 14 5.59 -3.13 15.17
N LYS A 15 6.65 -3.86 14.81
CA LYS A 15 6.56 -4.91 13.79
C LYS A 15 5.65 -6.03 14.31
N PRO A 16 4.57 -6.39 13.58
CA PRO A 16 3.74 -7.54 13.94
C PRO A 16 4.55 -8.84 14.04
N GLU A 17 4.17 -9.73 14.96
CA GLU A 17 4.75 -11.08 15.04
C GLU A 17 4.41 -11.90 13.79
N HIS A 18 3.18 -11.72 13.29
CA HIS A 18 2.68 -12.32 12.05
C HIS A 18 1.92 -11.26 11.24
N PHE A 19 2.06 -11.35 9.92
CA PHE A 19 1.43 -10.48 8.94
C PHE A 19 0.21 -11.12 8.29
N THR A 20 0.13 -12.45 8.20
CA THR A 20 -0.99 -13.16 7.57
C THR A 20 -1.67 -14.11 8.56
N ASN A 21 -2.76 -14.77 8.14
CA ASN A 21 -3.26 -15.95 8.84
C ASN A 21 -2.38 -17.18 8.51
N TYR A 22 -1.15 -17.20 9.03
CA TYR A 22 -0.12 -18.19 8.71
C TYR A 22 -0.52 -19.65 8.97
N ARG A 23 -1.58 -19.92 9.75
CA ARG A 23 -2.09 -21.28 10.02
C ARG A 23 -3.18 -21.74 9.07
N HIS A 24 -3.57 -20.92 8.09
CA HIS A 24 -4.64 -21.24 7.15
C HIS A 24 -4.20 -22.26 6.09
N CYS A 25 -3.08 -22.01 5.42
CA CYS A 25 -2.49 -22.87 4.39
C CYS A 25 -0.99 -22.55 4.21
N GLU A 26 -0.27 -23.39 3.46
CA GLU A 26 1.16 -23.24 3.18
C GLU A 26 1.49 -21.90 2.49
N GLU A 27 0.64 -21.43 1.58
CA GLU A 27 0.82 -20.14 0.89
C GLU A 27 0.75 -18.95 1.86
N CYS A 28 -0.19 -18.97 2.82
CA CYS A 28 -0.26 -17.94 3.85
C CYS A 28 0.98 -17.96 4.76
N GLU A 29 1.48 -19.15 5.10
CA GLU A 29 2.72 -19.30 5.88
C GLU A 29 3.94 -18.77 5.11
N GLU A 30 4.08 -19.09 3.83
CA GLU A 30 5.16 -18.61 2.96
C GLU A 30 5.17 -17.08 2.89
N HIS A 31 4.02 -16.47 2.59
CA HIS A 31 3.87 -15.02 2.56
C HIS A 31 4.16 -14.37 3.91
N ASP A 32 3.75 -15.01 5.01
CA ASP A 32 4.08 -14.54 6.36
C ASP A 32 5.58 -14.51 6.61
N GLN A 33 6.29 -15.58 6.25
CA GLN A 33 7.75 -15.66 6.40
C GLN A 33 8.47 -14.63 5.54
N THR A 34 8.02 -14.39 4.31
CA THR A 34 8.56 -13.33 3.45
C THR A 34 8.43 -11.96 4.12
N LEU A 35 7.26 -11.64 4.68
CA LEU A 35 7.02 -10.37 5.37
C LEU A 35 7.74 -10.30 6.74
N ILE A 36 7.96 -11.41 7.43
CA ILE A 36 8.78 -11.45 8.65
C ILE A 36 10.27 -11.25 8.31
N GLY A 37 10.75 -11.77 7.18
CA GLY A 37 12.15 -11.67 6.75
C GLY A 37 12.58 -10.25 6.34
N ALA A 38 11.62 -9.41 5.93
CA ALA A 38 11.92 -8.08 5.40
C ALA A 38 11.75 -6.94 6.43
N THR A 39 12.28 -5.76 6.09
CA THR A 39 12.12 -4.51 6.83
C THR A 39 11.53 -3.43 5.93
N LEU A 40 11.09 -2.31 6.49
CA LEU A 40 10.54 -1.20 5.69
C LEU A 40 11.55 -0.65 4.66
N ASP A 41 12.84 -0.74 4.98
CA ASP A 41 13.93 -0.25 4.13
C ASP A 41 14.47 -1.33 3.18
N SER A 42 14.23 -2.61 3.45
CA SER A 42 14.78 -3.72 2.66
C SER A 42 13.76 -4.39 1.74
N ILE A 43 12.46 -4.34 2.04
CA ILE A 43 11.45 -4.98 1.21
C ILE A 43 11.41 -4.33 -0.18
N GLY A 44 11.50 -5.13 -1.23
CA GLY A 44 11.51 -4.70 -2.62
C GLY A 44 10.51 -5.46 -3.48
N LEU A 45 10.58 -5.22 -4.79
CA LEU A 45 9.75 -5.93 -5.76
C LEU A 45 10.09 -7.43 -5.84
N GLU A 46 11.29 -7.83 -5.44
CA GLU A 46 11.67 -9.25 -5.40
C GLU A 46 10.87 -10.01 -4.33
N GLU A 47 10.73 -9.44 -3.12
CA GLU A 47 9.91 -10.02 -2.05
C GLU A 47 8.41 -9.88 -2.32
N LEU A 48 7.98 -8.76 -2.92
CA LEU A 48 6.58 -8.52 -3.24
C LEU A 48 6.11 -9.24 -4.52
N GLY A 49 7.05 -9.76 -5.31
CA GLY A 49 6.78 -10.53 -6.51
C GLY A 49 5.94 -9.77 -7.54
N ASN A 50 5.04 -10.51 -8.18
CA ASN A 50 4.08 -9.96 -9.14
C ASN A 50 2.69 -9.88 -8.50
N PRO A 51 1.72 -9.15 -9.09
CA PRO A 51 0.37 -9.01 -8.54
C PRO A 51 -0.34 -10.34 -8.18
N GLY A 52 -0.03 -11.44 -8.86
CA GLY A 52 -0.59 -12.76 -8.58
C GLY A 52 0.07 -13.52 -7.43
N TRP A 53 1.16 -13.00 -6.84
CA TRP A 53 1.90 -13.60 -5.72
C TRP A 53 2.36 -12.53 -4.71
N ASP A 54 1.62 -11.42 -4.60
CA ASP A 54 1.95 -10.32 -3.67
C ASP A 54 1.54 -10.71 -2.23
N PRO A 55 2.49 -10.87 -1.30
CA PRO A 55 2.19 -11.25 0.08
C PRO A 55 1.31 -10.21 0.81
N ILE A 56 1.28 -8.95 0.36
CA ILE A 56 0.43 -7.90 0.93
C ILE A 56 -1.06 -8.20 0.70
N CYS A 57 -1.42 -8.96 -0.35
CA CYS A 57 -2.79 -9.42 -0.58
C CYS A 57 -3.34 -10.24 0.60
N PHE A 58 -2.47 -10.98 1.29
CA PHE A 58 -2.82 -11.84 2.43
C PHE A 58 -2.55 -11.19 3.79
N ALA A 59 -1.99 -9.99 3.79
CA ALA A 59 -1.63 -9.29 5.01
C ALA A 59 -2.87 -8.78 5.76
N THR A 60 -2.83 -8.85 7.09
CA THR A 60 -3.76 -8.17 7.98
C THR A 60 -3.69 -6.65 7.79
N ASN A 61 -4.69 -5.93 8.28
CA ASN A 61 -4.68 -4.47 8.23
C ASN A 61 -3.48 -3.89 8.98
N GLU A 62 -3.10 -4.49 10.11
CA GLU A 62 -1.88 -4.14 10.86
C GLU A 62 -0.63 -4.35 10.01
N GLY A 63 -0.55 -5.46 9.27
CA GLY A 63 0.55 -5.74 8.36
C GLY A 63 0.66 -4.74 7.22
N LYS A 64 -0.48 -4.41 6.58
CA LYS A 64 -0.57 -3.39 5.53
C LYS A 64 -0.17 -2.01 6.06
N LYS A 65 -0.63 -1.63 7.26
CA LYS A 65 -0.25 -0.37 7.91
C LYS A 65 1.25 -0.33 8.23
N TYR A 66 1.82 -1.41 8.76
CA TYR A 66 3.25 -1.49 9.04
C TYR A 66 4.06 -1.27 7.77
N TYR A 67 3.72 -1.94 6.67
CA TYR A 67 4.44 -1.83 5.40
C TYR A 67 4.13 -0.59 4.58
N MET A 68 3.09 0.18 4.91
CA MET A 68 2.69 1.37 4.16
C MET A 68 3.85 2.31 3.80
N PRO A 69 4.81 2.66 4.70
CA PRO A 69 5.95 3.49 4.32
C PRO A 69 6.83 2.89 3.23
N ALA A 70 6.98 1.56 3.20
CA ALA A 70 7.72 0.87 2.15
C ALA A 70 6.94 0.87 0.83
N LEU A 71 5.61 0.69 0.89
CA LEU A 71 4.77 0.73 -0.31
C LEU A 71 4.80 2.12 -0.96
N ILE A 72 4.73 3.18 -0.15
CA ILE A 72 4.89 4.57 -0.59
C ILE A 72 6.26 4.80 -1.24
N ARG A 73 7.34 4.30 -0.62
CA ARG A 73 8.70 4.38 -1.18
C ARG A 73 8.77 3.69 -2.53
N LEU A 74 8.29 2.45 -2.63
CA LEU A 74 8.33 1.66 -3.87
C LEU A 74 7.54 2.33 -4.99
N SER A 75 6.36 2.90 -4.70
CA SER A 75 5.58 3.65 -5.70
C SER A 75 6.36 4.84 -6.29
N LEU A 76 7.20 5.50 -5.50
CA LEU A 76 8.03 6.61 -5.96
C LEU A 76 9.29 6.12 -6.70
N GLU A 77 9.96 5.09 -6.18
CA GLU A 77 11.19 4.55 -6.77
C GLU A 77 10.96 3.83 -8.10
N THR A 78 9.74 3.34 -8.32
CA THR A 78 9.39 2.52 -9.50
C THR A 78 8.54 3.26 -10.52
N LEU A 79 8.46 4.59 -10.40
CA LEU A 79 7.62 5.43 -11.25
C LEU A 79 7.89 5.24 -12.74
N ASP A 80 9.16 5.06 -13.12
CA ASP A 80 9.61 4.99 -14.50
C ASP A 80 9.82 3.55 -15.02
N ASN A 81 9.46 2.53 -14.24
CA ASN A 81 9.67 1.12 -14.61
C ASN A 81 8.47 0.20 -14.27
N ASP A 82 8.57 -0.61 -13.22
CA ASP A 82 7.60 -1.64 -12.81
C ASP A 82 6.30 -1.05 -12.25
N PHE A 83 6.27 0.26 -11.99
CA PHE A 83 5.11 1.05 -11.59
C PHE A 83 4.29 0.42 -10.45
N TYR A 84 4.95 0.19 -9.31
CA TYR A 84 4.34 -0.43 -8.13
C TYR A 84 3.11 0.31 -7.61
N PHE A 85 2.94 1.59 -7.95
CA PHE A 85 1.77 2.36 -7.58
C PHE A 85 0.45 1.70 -8.05
N ALA A 86 0.42 1.02 -9.20
CA ALA A 86 -0.75 0.26 -9.63
C ALA A 86 -1.15 -0.83 -8.63
N GLN A 87 -0.17 -1.56 -8.09
CA GLN A 87 -0.41 -2.59 -7.07
C GLN A 87 -0.86 -1.97 -5.74
N LEU A 88 -0.30 -0.82 -5.36
CA LEU A 88 -0.78 -0.09 -4.19
C LEU A 88 -2.25 0.34 -4.37
N LEU A 89 -2.63 0.86 -5.53
CA LEU A 89 -4.02 1.27 -5.82
C LEU A 89 -5.01 0.10 -5.67
N PHE A 90 -4.64 -1.11 -6.12
CA PHE A 90 -5.45 -2.31 -5.92
C PHE A 90 -5.79 -2.55 -4.45
N HIS A 91 -4.80 -2.41 -3.55
CA HIS A 91 -5.02 -2.56 -2.10
C HIS A 91 -5.89 -1.44 -1.52
N LEU A 92 -5.76 -0.23 -2.05
CA LEU A 92 -6.45 0.97 -1.57
C LEU A 92 -7.91 1.04 -2.05
N GLU A 93 -8.26 0.48 -3.20
CA GLU A 93 -9.63 0.51 -3.71
C GLU A 93 -10.48 -0.71 -3.32
N TYR A 94 -9.85 -1.76 -2.76
CA TYR A 94 -10.52 -3.01 -2.41
C TYR A 94 -11.78 -2.80 -1.56
N ASP A 95 -12.91 -3.39 -1.94
CA ASP A 95 -14.22 -3.27 -1.29
C ASP A 95 -14.74 -1.82 -1.09
N GLY A 96 -14.18 -0.86 -1.84
CA GLY A 96 -14.68 0.52 -1.89
C GLY A 96 -14.73 1.21 -0.52
N GLU A 97 -15.92 1.66 -0.12
CA GLU A 97 -16.13 2.34 1.17
C GLU A 97 -16.00 1.40 2.39
N ASN A 98 -16.13 0.09 2.18
CA ASN A 98 -15.97 -0.92 3.21
C ASN A 98 -14.54 -1.46 3.28
N ASN A 99 -13.59 -0.81 2.61
CA ASN A 99 -12.18 -1.19 2.64
C ASN A 99 -11.69 -1.28 4.11
N ASP A 100 -11.41 -2.51 4.55
CA ASP A 100 -11.00 -2.79 5.93
C ASP A 100 -9.72 -2.02 6.34
N LEU A 101 -8.80 -1.78 5.41
CA LEU A 101 -7.60 -0.98 5.65
C LEU A 101 -7.98 0.48 5.91
N PHE A 102 -8.86 1.08 5.09
CA PHE A 102 -9.38 2.43 5.30
C PHE A 102 -10.05 2.56 6.67
N LEU A 103 -10.92 1.61 7.03
CA LEU A 103 -11.64 1.62 8.32
C LEU A 103 -10.68 1.47 9.51
N SER A 104 -9.54 0.80 9.32
CA SER A 104 -8.53 0.60 10.37
C SER A 104 -7.54 1.77 10.55
N CYS A 105 -7.54 2.74 9.62
CA CYS A 105 -6.60 3.86 9.59
C CYS A 105 -7.12 5.07 10.38
N SER A 106 -6.21 5.81 11.03
CA SER A 106 -6.55 7.09 11.66
C SER A 106 -6.99 8.14 10.62
N PRO A 107 -7.70 9.21 11.02
CA PRO A 107 -7.99 10.33 10.12
C PRO A 107 -6.73 10.91 9.43
N GLU A 108 -5.62 11.03 10.16
CA GLU A 108 -4.35 11.55 9.61
C GLU A 108 -3.72 10.60 8.61
N GLN A 109 -3.78 9.29 8.88
CA GLN A 109 -3.30 8.26 7.94
C GLN A 109 -4.12 8.26 6.65
N ARG A 110 -5.45 8.39 6.76
CA ARG A 110 -6.36 8.50 5.60
C ARG A 110 -6.09 9.75 4.78
N ALA A 111 -6.01 10.91 5.45
CA ALA A 111 -5.70 12.17 4.80
C ALA A 111 -4.35 12.12 4.07
N PHE A 112 -3.33 11.51 4.69
CA PHE A 112 -2.03 11.32 4.06
C PHE A 112 -2.12 10.46 2.79
N ILE A 113 -2.80 9.31 2.84
CA ILE A 113 -2.97 8.45 1.65
C ILE A 113 -3.75 9.19 0.56
N GLY A 114 -4.82 9.91 0.91
CA GLY A 114 -5.58 10.74 -0.04
C GLY A 114 -4.69 11.78 -0.72
N SER A 115 -3.88 12.52 0.04
CA SER A 115 -2.93 13.49 -0.51
C SER A 115 -1.83 12.85 -1.35
N PHE A 116 -1.39 11.64 -1.02
CA PHE A 116 -0.41 10.91 -1.82
C PHE A 116 -0.97 10.47 -3.18
N ILE A 117 -2.21 9.96 -3.21
CA ILE A 117 -2.87 9.62 -4.47
C ILE A 117 -3.09 10.88 -5.31
N GLU A 118 -3.55 11.97 -4.70
CA GLU A 118 -3.71 13.26 -5.38
C GLU A 118 -2.39 13.74 -6.00
N PHE A 119 -1.27 13.58 -5.29
CA PHE A 119 0.05 13.90 -5.81
C PHE A 119 0.37 13.12 -7.09
N PHE A 120 0.07 11.82 -7.15
CA PHE A 120 0.24 11.03 -8.37
C PHE A 120 -0.68 11.50 -9.49
N VAL A 121 -1.97 11.75 -9.20
CA VAL A 121 -2.93 12.22 -10.20
C VAL A 121 -2.50 13.57 -10.80
N LEU A 122 -2.03 14.50 -9.98
CA LEU A 122 -1.67 15.85 -10.43
C LEU A 122 -0.29 15.96 -11.08
N ASN A 123 0.68 15.12 -10.67
CA ASN A 123 2.07 15.27 -11.10
C ASN A 123 2.57 14.13 -11.99
N HIS A 124 1.84 13.01 -12.05
CA HIS A 124 2.25 11.79 -12.74
C HIS A 124 1.12 11.18 -13.59
N ALA A 125 0.24 12.03 -14.14
CA ALA A 125 -0.88 11.60 -14.99
C ALA A 125 -0.45 10.76 -16.20
N GLU A 126 0.65 11.11 -16.86
CA GLU A 126 1.16 10.35 -18.01
C GLU A 126 1.57 8.91 -17.60
N ALA A 127 2.22 8.74 -16.45
CA ALA A 127 2.60 7.42 -15.95
C ALA A 127 1.36 6.57 -15.60
N LEU A 128 0.30 7.20 -15.06
CA LEU A 128 -0.98 6.54 -14.81
C LEU A 128 -1.65 6.07 -16.10
N GLU A 129 -1.69 6.92 -17.14
CA GLU A 129 -2.26 6.56 -18.44
C GLU A 129 -1.48 5.42 -19.12
N GLN A 130 -0.14 5.48 -19.10
CA GLN A 130 0.72 4.46 -19.70
C GLN A 130 0.56 3.08 -19.03
N ASN A 131 0.26 3.07 -17.74
CA ASN A 131 0.04 1.85 -16.95
C ASN A 131 -1.45 1.51 -16.77
N TYR A 132 -2.36 2.16 -17.51
CA TYR A 132 -3.81 1.92 -17.45
C TYR A 132 -4.37 1.95 -16.02
N SER A 133 -3.88 2.87 -15.20
CA SER A 133 -4.19 2.99 -13.77
C SER A 133 -4.88 4.31 -13.40
N ASP A 134 -5.25 5.11 -14.40
CA ASP A 134 -5.91 6.41 -14.22
C ASP A 134 -7.27 6.27 -13.51
N SER A 135 -8.05 5.26 -13.89
CA SER A 135 -9.38 5.03 -13.34
C SER A 135 -9.33 4.51 -11.90
N GLU A 136 -8.39 3.62 -11.61
CA GLU A 136 -8.06 3.07 -10.29
C GLU A 136 -7.61 4.20 -9.36
N ALA A 137 -6.73 5.09 -9.83
CA ALA A 137 -6.27 6.24 -9.06
C ALA A 137 -7.41 7.17 -8.66
N LEU A 138 -8.33 7.47 -9.58
CA LEU A 138 -9.49 8.31 -9.28
C LEU A 138 -10.47 7.65 -8.32
N ARG A 139 -10.71 6.33 -8.44
CA ARG A 139 -11.56 5.58 -7.50
C ARG A 139 -10.95 5.54 -6.10
N ALA A 140 -9.66 5.19 -6.01
CA ALA A 140 -8.93 5.20 -4.74
C ALA A 140 -8.94 6.60 -4.12
N TYR A 141 -8.66 7.65 -4.89
CA TYR A 141 -8.74 9.02 -4.37
C TYR A 141 -10.12 9.33 -3.81
N GLY A 142 -11.20 8.99 -4.52
CA GLY A 142 -12.57 9.21 -4.05
C GLY A 142 -12.94 8.47 -2.76
N ILE A 143 -12.31 7.33 -2.46
CA ILE A 143 -12.46 6.62 -1.18
C ILE A 143 -11.66 7.34 -0.08
N TRP A 144 -10.40 7.63 -0.36
CA TRP A 144 -9.42 8.09 0.63
C TRP A 144 -9.43 9.60 0.91
N SER A 145 -10.06 10.40 0.03
CA SER A 145 -10.24 11.84 0.21
C SER A 145 -11.46 12.21 1.05
N LYS A 146 -12.23 11.23 1.52
CA LYS A 146 -13.41 11.47 2.35
C LYS A 146 -12.99 11.89 3.75
N THR A 147 -13.54 13.01 4.21
CA THR A 147 -13.42 13.42 5.60
C THR A 147 -14.21 12.44 6.48
N PRO A 148 -13.66 11.94 7.59
CA PRO A 148 -14.47 11.21 8.56
C PRO A 148 -15.56 12.14 9.12
N GLU A 149 -16.80 11.64 9.25
CA GLU A 149 -17.83 12.28 10.08
C GLU A 149 -17.42 12.33 11.56
#